data_AF-A0A3B8Q7X2-F1
#
_entry.id   AF-A0A3B8Q7X2-F1
#
_cell.length_a   1.000
_cell.length_b   1.000
_cell.length_c   1.000
_cell.angle_alpha   90.00
_cell.angle_beta   90.00
_cell.angle_gamma   90.00
#
_symmetry.space_group_name_H-M   'P 1'
#
loop_
_entity.id
_entity.type
_entity.pdbx_description
1 polymer ?
#
loop_
_entity_poly.entity_id
_entity_poly.type
_entity_poly.pdbx_seq_one_letter_code
_entity_poly.pdbx_strand_id
1 'polypeptide(L)'
;MKLTSENVPPKLTQPVAALLLSAVLAIFLADAGMSLVDDLLNLCGVRLLNPIRGLLSFLCLLTGLAIYGLMGLTPAIPKRIFLPVSLVGPLLILSLPLLSIYFYSDLPVVALLFSAVQVGVGLWLVHSTQGGFRLRWPLIRAEHLGSRRFSWRNLLGFVGVNLGLLLPGVVLYLAFCVHLAVAHLTDGFLGLHFGGISSTARTYERADGKSVHLIPMMHIGDARFYTQLSQTFPSNSVILLEGVTDEKHHLKDKLSYQRAAESLGLEEQRENFDPAQGIARRADVDVDQFAPSTLEALQLVTAMYSKGPSLPLFLELATKGQDPQVADQLWRDLLTLRNEHLLKEIETALLETGTVMVPWGAAHMPGLAMEIQKAGFKLSSSREYQVANFRTMWDRIRSK
;
A
#
# COMPACT_ATOMS: atom_id res chain seq x y z
N MET A 1 -64.50 25.64 -1.64
CA MET A 1 -64.31 24.50 -2.56
C MET A 1 -62.82 24.38 -2.86
N LYS A 2 -62.08 23.58 -2.07
CA LYS A 2 -60.65 23.33 -2.24
C LYS A 2 -60.50 22.29 -3.34
N LEU A 3 -59.95 22.67 -4.48
CA LEU A 3 -59.51 21.73 -5.51
C LEU A 3 -58.37 20.90 -4.91
N THR A 4 -58.68 19.64 -4.62
CA THR A 4 -57.73 18.59 -4.31
C THR A 4 -56.71 18.50 -5.42
N SER A 5 -55.42 18.60 -5.07
CA SER A 5 -54.30 18.36 -5.99
C SER A 5 -54.50 17.01 -6.66
N GLU A 6 -54.72 17.06 -7.98
CA GLU A 6 -54.89 15.89 -8.83
C GLU A 6 -53.75 14.89 -8.63
N ASN A 7 -54.13 13.63 -8.42
CA ASN A 7 -53.29 12.46 -8.60
C ASN A 7 -52.84 12.38 -10.07
N VAL A 8 -51.79 13.10 -10.42
CA VAL A 8 -51.11 12.90 -11.70
C VAL A 8 -50.49 11.50 -11.67
N PRO A 9 -50.91 10.56 -12.53
CA PRO A 9 -50.38 9.21 -12.50
C PRO A 9 -48.87 9.23 -12.75
N PRO A 10 -48.07 8.40 -12.02
CA PRO A 10 -46.65 8.33 -12.26
C PRO A 10 -46.40 7.94 -13.71
N LYS A 11 -45.68 8.78 -14.46
CA LYS A 11 -45.29 8.48 -15.84
C LYS A 11 -44.50 7.16 -15.84
N LEU A 12 -44.72 6.30 -16.84
CA LEU A 12 -44.18 4.92 -17.01
C LEU A 12 -42.68 4.72 -16.67
N THR A 13 -41.90 5.80 -16.67
CA THR A 13 -40.45 5.84 -16.43
C THR A 13 -40.06 5.89 -14.95
N GLN A 14 -40.94 6.33 -14.05
CA GLN A 14 -40.68 6.34 -12.59
C GLN A 14 -40.71 4.93 -11.96
N PRO A 15 -41.65 4.04 -12.31
CA PRO A 15 -41.63 2.65 -11.83
C PRO A 15 -40.36 1.89 -12.24
N VAL A 16 -39.89 2.09 -13.48
CA VAL A 16 -38.67 1.43 -13.98
C VAL A 16 -37.43 1.92 -13.22
N ALA A 17 -37.29 3.24 -13.00
CA ALA A 17 -36.18 3.79 -12.23
C ALA A 17 -36.19 3.29 -10.78
N ALA A 18 -37.37 3.22 -10.15
CA ALA A 18 -37.53 2.68 -8.80
C ALA A 18 -37.13 1.19 -8.73
N LEU A 19 -37.47 0.40 -9.74
CA LEU A 19 -37.09 -1.01 -9.85
C LEU A 19 -35.56 -1.17 -9.97
N LEU A 20 -34.92 -0.41 -10.86
CA LEU A 20 -33.46 -0.46 -11.05
C LEU A 20 -32.70 -0.05 -9.78
N LEU A 21 -33.13 1.04 -9.14
CA LEU A 21 -32.55 1.49 -7.87
C LEU A 21 -32.77 0.48 -6.74
N SER A 22 -33.92 -0.21 -6.72
CA SER A 22 -34.16 -1.32 -5.80
C SER A 22 -33.22 -2.50 -6.04
N ALA A 23 -32.92 -2.81 -7.30
CA ALA A 23 -31.97 -3.87 -7.65
C ALA A 23 -30.55 -3.52 -7.17
N VAL A 24 -30.11 -2.26 -7.33
CA VAL A 24 -28.81 -1.79 -6.80
C VAL A 24 -28.76 -1.95 -5.28
N LEU A 25 -29.80 -1.52 -4.56
CA LEU A 25 -29.84 -1.68 -3.11
C LEU A 25 -29.86 -3.17 -2.70
N ALA A 26 -30.54 -4.04 -3.46
CA ALA A 26 -30.53 -5.48 -3.22
C ALA A 26 -29.14 -6.10 -3.42
N ILE A 27 -28.41 -5.69 -4.47
CA ILE A 27 -27.01 -6.11 -4.71
C ILE A 27 -26.13 -5.67 -3.54
N PHE A 28 -26.25 -4.42 -3.08
CA PHE A 28 -25.50 -3.92 -1.93
C PHE A 28 -25.77 -4.73 -0.64
N LEU A 29 -27.03 -5.09 -0.37
CA LEU A 29 -27.41 -5.91 0.79
C LEU A 29 -26.88 -7.35 0.66
N ALA A 30 -26.95 -7.93 -0.53
CA ALA A 30 -26.44 -9.26 -0.80
C ALA A 30 -24.90 -9.32 -0.63
N ASP A 31 -24.19 -8.33 -1.16
CA ASP A 31 -22.74 -8.18 -0.99
C ASP A 31 -22.36 -7.99 0.48
N ALA A 32 -23.08 -7.15 1.22
CA ALA A 32 -22.85 -6.93 2.65
C ALA A 32 -23.01 -8.22 3.47
N GLY A 33 -24.11 -8.94 3.25
CA GLY A 33 -24.37 -10.21 3.92
C GLY A 33 -23.36 -11.29 3.56
N MET A 34 -23.04 -11.44 2.27
CA MET A 34 -22.06 -12.40 1.79
C MET A 34 -20.66 -12.11 2.34
N SER A 35 -20.23 -10.84 2.33
CA SER A 35 -18.93 -10.44 2.84
C SER A 35 -18.80 -10.72 4.34
N LEU A 36 -19.86 -10.45 5.13
CA LEU A 36 -19.86 -10.77 6.56
C LEU A 36 -19.74 -12.28 6.81
N VAL A 37 -20.49 -13.11 6.08
CA VAL A 37 -20.43 -14.58 6.22
C VAL A 37 -19.06 -15.09 5.80
N ASP A 38 -18.53 -14.63 4.67
CA ASP A 38 -17.21 -15.03 4.18
C ASP A 38 -16.09 -14.60 5.14
N ASP A 39 -16.12 -13.38 5.67
CA ASP A 39 -15.12 -12.92 6.65
C ASP A 39 -15.17 -13.75 7.95
N LEU A 40 -16.36 -14.12 8.43
CA LEU A 40 -16.50 -15.03 9.58
C LEU A 40 -15.92 -16.42 9.29
N LEU A 41 -16.15 -16.95 8.07
CA LEU A 41 -15.58 -18.24 7.65
C LEU A 41 -14.06 -18.17 7.47
N ASN A 42 -13.55 -17.05 6.95
CA ASN A 42 -12.12 -16.80 6.77
C ASN A 42 -11.37 -16.81 8.12
N LEU A 43 -11.97 -16.30 9.20
CA LEU A 43 -11.41 -16.42 10.55
C LEU A 43 -11.31 -17.88 11.03
N CYS A 44 -12.16 -18.76 10.52
CA CYS A 44 -12.11 -20.21 10.76
C CYS A 44 -11.23 -20.97 9.74
N GLY A 45 -10.52 -20.26 8.86
CA GLY A 45 -9.67 -20.85 7.81
C GLY A 45 -10.42 -21.39 6.59
N VAL A 46 -11.72 -21.11 6.45
CA VAL A 46 -12.56 -21.60 5.35
C VAL A 46 -12.72 -20.51 4.29
N ARG A 47 -12.17 -20.71 3.09
CA ARG A 47 -12.15 -19.73 1.97
C ARG A 47 -13.08 -20.09 0.80
N LEU A 48 -14.20 -20.79 1.08
CA LEU A 48 -15.06 -21.36 0.03
C LEU A 48 -15.89 -20.32 -0.74
N LEU A 49 -16.21 -19.16 -0.14
CA LEU A 49 -17.09 -18.16 -0.74
C LEU A 49 -16.35 -17.04 -1.47
N ASN A 50 -15.01 -17.01 -1.42
CA ASN A 50 -14.17 -15.98 -2.03
C ASN A 50 -14.55 -15.62 -3.48
N PRO A 51 -14.75 -16.58 -4.42
CA PRO A 51 -15.07 -16.23 -5.80
C PRO A 51 -16.44 -15.56 -5.94
N ILE A 52 -17.43 -16.05 -5.18
CA ILE A 52 -18.80 -15.53 -5.21
C ILE A 52 -18.85 -14.14 -4.58
N ARG A 53 -18.18 -13.97 -3.43
CA ARG A 53 -18.00 -12.67 -2.79
C ARG A 53 -17.33 -11.69 -3.75
N GLY A 54 -16.20 -12.06 -4.35
CA GLY A 54 -15.47 -11.20 -5.28
C GLY A 54 -16.35 -10.71 -6.44
N LEU A 55 -17.16 -11.60 -7.02
CA LEU A 55 -18.12 -11.22 -8.07
C LEU A 55 -19.20 -10.25 -7.54
N LEU A 56 -19.78 -10.52 -6.37
CA LEU A 56 -20.79 -9.64 -5.76
C LEU A 56 -20.22 -8.26 -5.42
N SER A 57 -19.03 -8.22 -4.82
CA SER A 57 -18.36 -6.96 -4.48
C SER A 57 -17.99 -6.16 -5.73
N PHE A 58 -17.57 -6.83 -6.80
CA PHE A 58 -17.36 -6.19 -8.09
C PHE A 58 -18.65 -5.57 -8.66
N LEU A 59 -19.76 -6.32 -8.66
CA LEU A 59 -21.06 -5.82 -9.13
C LEU A 59 -21.58 -4.67 -8.24
N CYS A 60 -21.41 -4.77 -6.93
CA CYS A 60 -21.75 -3.75 -5.95
C CYS A 60 -20.97 -2.45 -6.22
N LEU A 61 -19.65 -2.54 -6.42
CA LEU A 61 -18.80 -1.41 -6.75
C LEU A 61 -19.19 -0.79 -8.11
N LEU A 62 -19.36 -1.60 -9.14
CA LEU A 62 -19.70 -1.13 -10.48
C LEU A 62 -21.06 -0.40 -10.50
N THR A 63 -22.08 -1.00 -9.88
CA THR A 63 -23.40 -0.38 -9.79
C THR A 63 -23.40 0.85 -8.88
N GLY A 64 -22.64 0.83 -7.78
CA GLY A 64 -22.44 1.99 -6.90
C GLY A 64 -21.81 3.18 -7.62
N LEU A 65 -20.76 2.95 -8.41
CA LEU A 65 -20.11 3.98 -9.24
C LEU A 65 -21.04 4.50 -10.34
N ALA A 66 -21.78 3.61 -11.01
CA ALA A 66 -22.75 3.99 -12.02
C ALA A 66 -23.85 4.88 -11.42
N ILE A 67 -24.40 4.52 -10.26
CA ILE A 67 -25.40 5.34 -9.56
C ILE A 67 -24.81 6.68 -9.12
N TYR A 68 -23.58 6.70 -8.61
CA TYR A 68 -22.91 7.94 -8.22
C TYR A 68 -22.79 8.92 -9.39
N GLY A 69 -22.32 8.46 -10.56
CA GLY A 69 -22.29 9.27 -11.77
C GLY A 69 -23.68 9.73 -12.22
N LEU A 70 -24.68 8.83 -12.14
CA LEU A 70 -26.07 9.18 -12.44
C LEU A 70 -26.65 10.22 -11.48
N MET A 71 -26.17 10.38 -10.24
CA MET A 71 -26.61 11.46 -9.34
C MET A 71 -26.17 12.84 -9.84
N GLY A 72 -25.05 12.93 -10.58
CA GLY A 72 -24.61 14.16 -11.22
C GLY A 72 -25.54 14.55 -12.37
N LEU A 73 -26.00 13.58 -13.14
CA LEU A 73 -26.93 13.77 -14.26
C LEU A 73 -28.38 13.95 -13.78
N THR A 74 -28.78 13.19 -12.77
CA THR A 74 -30.18 12.97 -12.38
C THR A 74 -30.45 13.35 -10.93
N PRO A 75 -30.91 14.59 -10.65
CA PRO A 75 -31.24 15.03 -9.29
C PRO A 75 -32.40 14.25 -8.64
N ALA A 76 -33.17 13.47 -9.40
CA ALA A 76 -34.26 12.64 -8.90
C ALA A 76 -33.79 11.49 -8.02
N ILE A 77 -32.52 11.06 -8.13
CA ILE A 77 -31.98 9.97 -7.31
C ILE A 77 -31.81 10.47 -5.86
N PRO A 78 -32.41 9.81 -4.86
CA PRO A 78 -32.35 10.25 -3.48
C PRO A 78 -30.95 10.05 -2.89
N LYS A 79 -30.15 11.12 -2.88
CA LYS A 79 -28.75 11.11 -2.42
C LYS A 79 -28.59 10.57 -1.00
N ARG A 80 -29.57 10.78 -0.11
CA ARG A 80 -29.53 10.27 1.28
C ARG A 80 -29.47 8.73 1.37
N ILE A 81 -30.01 8.04 0.35
CA ILE A 81 -30.05 6.58 0.30
C ILE A 81 -28.86 6.06 -0.50
N PHE A 82 -28.65 6.60 -1.69
CA PHE A 82 -27.69 6.02 -2.63
C PHE A 82 -26.26 6.56 -2.48
N LEU A 83 -26.05 7.70 -1.82
CA LEU A 83 -24.68 8.19 -1.60
C LEU A 83 -23.92 7.26 -0.65
N PRO A 84 -24.49 6.79 0.48
CA PRO A 84 -23.89 5.73 1.28
C PRO A 84 -23.58 4.45 0.48
N VAL A 85 -24.54 3.96 -0.33
CA VAL A 85 -24.35 2.76 -1.17
C VAL A 85 -23.16 2.94 -2.13
N SER A 86 -23.06 4.10 -2.77
CA SER A 86 -21.98 4.42 -3.70
C SER A 86 -20.62 4.66 -3.04
N LEU A 87 -20.59 5.14 -1.79
CA LEU A 87 -19.35 5.57 -1.14
C LEU A 87 -18.73 4.50 -0.22
N VAL A 88 -19.51 3.55 0.33
CA VAL A 88 -18.95 2.54 1.25
C VAL A 88 -17.81 1.78 0.58
N GLY A 89 -18.01 1.18 -0.60
CA GLY A 89 -16.95 0.44 -1.30
C GLY A 89 -15.66 1.25 -1.50
N PRO A 90 -15.71 2.42 -2.18
CA PRO A 90 -14.53 3.28 -2.34
C PRO A 90 -13.87 3.72 -1.03
N LEU A 91 -14.65 4.04 0.00
CA LEU A 91 -14.09 4.41 1.32
C LEU A 91 -13.37 3.25 1.98
N LEU A 92 -13.91 2.04 1.89
CA LEU A 92 -13.24 0.83 2.38
C LEU A 92 -11.92 0.62 1.62
N ILE A 93 -11.91 0.70 0.29
CA ILE A 93 -10.69 0.59 -0.52
C ILE A 93 -9.66 1.67 -0.12
N LEU A 94 -10.10 2.92 0.05
CA LEU A 94 -9.21 4.02 0.45
C LEU A 94 -8.69 3.86 1.87
N SER A 95 -9.40 3.19 2.76
CA SER A 95 -8.90 2.94 4.13
C SER A 95 -7.82 1.85 4.21
N LEU A 96 -7.76 0.94 3.22
CA LEU A 96 -6.83 -0.20 3.23
C LEU A 96 -5.36 0.20 3.35
N PRO A 97 -4.81 1.18 2.60
CA PRO A 97 -3.42 1.59 2.75
C PRO A 97 -3.07 1.96 4.18
N LEU A 98 -3.87 2.82 4.82
CA LEU A 98 -3.61 3.26 6.19
C LEU A 98 -3.67 2.11 7.19
N LEU A 99 -4.68 1.25 7.08
CA LEU A 99 -4.82 0.11 7.99
C LEU A 99 -3.76 -0.95 7.77
N SER A 100 -3.33 -1.19 6.53
CA SER A 100 -2.24 -2.11 6.23
C SER A 100 -0.89 -1.66 6.80
N ILE A 101 -0.68 -0.35 7.03
CA ILE A 101 0.56 0.14 7.65
C ILE A 101 0.64 -0.29 9.11
N TYR A 102 -0.47 -0.22 9.87
CA TYR A 102 -0.45 -0.41 11.32
C TYR A 102 -1.06 -1.73 11.81
N PHE A 103 -1.92 -2.36 10.99
CA PHE A 103 -2.74 -3.52 11.36
C PHE A 103 -2.65 -4.62 10.29
N TYR A 104 -1.49 -4.78 9.64
CA TYR A 104 -1.30 -5.79 8.59
C TYR A 104 -1.66 -7.21 9.07
N SER A 105 -1.19 -7.60 10.26
CA SER A 105 -1.49 -8.89 10.90
C SER A 105 -2.97 -9.10 11.16
N ASP A 106 -3.70 -8.02 11.40
CA ASP A 106 -5.10 -8.03 11.82
C ASP A 106 -6.06 -7.69 10.66
N LEU A 107 -5.57 -7.66 9.41
CA LEU A 107 -6.41 -7.40 8.23
C LEU A 107 -7.66 -8.28 8.14
N PRO A 108 -7.66 -9.57 8.52
CA PRO A 108 -8.89 -10.37 8.56
C PRO A 108 -9.94 -9.82 9.53
N VAL A 109 -9.50 -9.33 10.70
CA VAL A 109 -10.39 -8.72 11.70
C VAL A 109 -10.89 -7.37 11.21
N VAL A 110 -10.03 -6.58 10.57
CA VAL A 110 -10.40 -5.30 9.94
C VAL A 110 -11.45 -5.53 8.84
N ALA A 111 -11.26 -6.54 7.99
CA ALA A 111 -12.22 -6.91 6.94
C ALA A 111 -13.59 -7.28 7.54
N LEU A 112 -13.60 -8.07 8.62
CA LEU A 112 -14.83 -8.39 9.34
C LEU A 112 -15.54 -7.13 9.86
N LEU A 113 -14.81 -6.19 10.45
CA LEU A 113 -15.37 -4.91 10.92
C LEU A 113 -15.98 -4.11 9.77
N PHE A 114 -15.33 -4.09 8.60
CA PHE A 114 -15.87 -3.43 7.40
C PHE A 114 -17.15 -4.07 6.89
N SER A 115 -17.19 -5.40 6.82
CA SER A 115 -18.40 -6.12 6.46
C SER A 115 -19.54 -5.89 7.46
N ALA A 116 -19.24 -5.83 8.76
CA ALA A 116 -20.22 -5.50 9.79
C ALA A 116 -20.76 -4.07 9.64
N VAL A 117 -19.89 -3.09 9.36
CA VAL A 117 -20.29 -1.70 9.06
C VAL A 117 -21.18 -1.64 7.81
N GLN A 118 -20.81 -2.35 6.73
CA GLN A 118 -21.59 -2.40 5.50
C GLN A 118 -22.99 -2.99 5.74
N VAL A 119 -23.10 -4.06 6.52
CA VAL A 119 -24.39 -4.63 6.95
C VAL A 119 -25.19 -3.62 7.77
N GLY A 120 -24.54 -2.94 8.73
CA GLY A 120 -25.17 -1.89 9.53
C GLY A 120 -25.76 -0.76 8.66
N VAL A 121 -25.01 -0.28 7.67
CA VAL A 121 -25.49 0.70 6.68
C VAL A 121 -26.65 0.14 5.87
N GLY A 122 -26.56 -1.10 5.40
CA GLY A 122 -27.64 -1.77 4.67
C GLY A 122 -28.94 -1.87 5.46
N LEU A 123 -28.86 -2.28 6.72
CA LEU A 123 -30.00 -2.36 7.64
C LEU A 123 -30.61 -0.99 7.91
N TRP A 124 -29.77 0.03 8.12
CA TRP A 124 -30.22 1.42 8.28
C TRP A 124 -30.95 1.94 7.02
N LEU A 125 -30.45 1.62 5.82
CA LEU A 125 -31.09 1.99 4.55
C LEU A 125 -32.46 1.32 4.36
N VAL A 126 -32.56 0.02 4.69
CA VAL A 126 -33.85 -0.71 4.64
C VAL A 126 -34.83 -0.09 5.63
N HIS A 127 -34.39 0.14 6.87
CA HIS A 127 -35.21 0.77 7.89
C HIS A 127 -35.73 2.15 7.44
N SER A 128 -34.83 2.97 6.89
CA SER A 128 -35.14 4.34 6.44
C SER A 128 -36.09 4.39 5.25
N THR A 129 -36.06 3.39 4.36
CA THR A 129 -36.90 3.37 3.15
C THR A 129 -38.23 2.66 3.34
N GLN A 130 -38.32 1.72 4.28
CA GLN A 130 -39.53 0.90 4.51
C GLN A 130 -40.27 1.23 5.80
N GLY A 131 -39.71 2.11 6.66
CA GLY A 131 -40.28 2.43 7.97
C GLY A 131 -40.17 1.27 8.97
N GLY A 132 -39.15 0.42 8.81
CA GLY A 132 -38.92 -0.79 9.60
C GLY A 132 -38.08 -1.84 8.87
N PHE A 133 -37.79 -2.98 9.51
CA PHE A 133 -36.97 -4.07 8.95
C PHE A 133 -37.74 -5.01 8.00
N ARG A 134 -38.84 -4.55 7.40
CA ARG A 134 -39.65 -5.39 6.50
C ARG A 134 -39.09 -5.30 5.08
N LEU A 135 -38.55 -6.41 4.57
CA LEU A 135 -38.12 -6.54 3.18
C LEU A 135 -39.33 -6.64 2.25
N ARG A 136 -39.79 -5.50 1.73
CA ARG A 136 -40.86 -5.43 0.72
C ARG A 136 -40.28 -5.03 -0.63
N TRP A 137 -40.63 -5.76 -1.68
CA TRP A 137 -40.26 -5.42 -3.04
C TRP A 137 -41.33 -4.53 -3.70
N PRO A 138 -40.97 -3.47 -4.43
CA PRO A 138 -39.62 -2.91 -4.60
C PRO A 138 -39.09 -2.22 -3.33
N LEU A 139 -37.77 -2.30 -3.10
CA LEU A 139 -37.12 -1.69 -1.94
C LEU A 139 -37.23 -0.16 -1.95
N ILE A 140 -37.23 0.45 -3.13
CA ILE A 140 -37.46 1.86 -3.36
C ILE A 140 -38.79 2.01 -4.07
N ARG A 141 -39.70 2.77 -3.47
CA ARG A 141 -40.97 3.13 -4.11
C ARG A 141 -40.81 4.38 -4.97
N ALA A 142 -41.62 4.49 -6.04
CA ALA A 142 -41.59 5.63 -6.96
C ALA A 142 -41.82 6.99 -6.26
N GLU A 143 -42.54 7.01 -5.14
CA GLU A 143 -42.75 8.19 -4.29
C GLU A 143 -41.46 8.77 -3.67
N HIS A 144 -40.40 7.96 -3.54
CA HIS A 144 -39.09 8.42 -3.04
C HIS A 144 -38.24 9.11 -4.11
N LEU A 145 -38.66 9.07 -5.38
CA LEU A 145 -37.94 9.72 -6.47
C LEU A 145 -38.31 11.19 -6.56
N GLY A 146 -37.29 12.04 -6.74
CA GLY A 146 -37.51 13.45 -7.01
C GLY A 146 -38.20 13.70 -8.36
N SER A 147 -38.81 14.86 -8.51
CA SER A 147 -39.52 15.24 -9.75
C SER A 147 -38.60 15.73 -10.87
N ARG A 148 -37.38 16.18 -10.55
CA ARG A 148 -36.43 16.78 -11.51
C ARG A 148 -35.48 15.75 -12.10
N ARG A 149 -35.52 15.56 -13.43
CA ARG A 149 -34.70 14.56 -14.13
C ARG A 149 -33.30 15.02 -14.51
N PHE A 150 -33.12 16.23 -15.02
CA PHE A 150 -31.79 16.72 -15.41
C PHE A 150 -31.61 18.17 -14.97
N SER A 151 -30.38 18.52 -14.61
CA SER A 151 -30.02 19.90 -14.27
C SER A 151 -28.54 20.16 -14.52
N TRP A 152 -28.24 21.08 -15.45
CA TRP A 152 -26.88 21.56 -15.69
C TRP A 152 -26.20 22.09 -14.44
N ARG A 153 -26.94 22.77 -13.56
CA ARG A 153 -26.40 23.28 -12.29
C ARG A 153 -25.96 22.14 -11.37
N ASN A 154 -26.74 21.06 -11.28
CA ASN A 154 -26.36 19.88 -10.50
C ASN A 154 -25.16 19.18 -11.12
N LEU A 155 -25.12 19.03 -12.45
CA LEU A 155 -23.99 18.42 -13.14
C LEU A 155 -22.69 19.23 -12.95
N LEU A 156 -22.73 20.54 -13.18
CA LEU A 156 -21.58 21.43 -12.98
C LEU A 156 -21.11 21.43 -11.53
N GLY A 157 -22.04 21.49 -10.57
CA GLY A 157 -21.71 21.37 -9.15
C GLY A 157 -21.09 20.03 -8.80
N PHE A 158 -21.63 18.93 -9.34
CA PHE A 158 -21.10 17.58 -9.15
C PHE A 158 -19.69 17.46 -9.73
N VAL A 159 -19.47 17.89 -10.97
CA VAL A 159 -18.14 17.89 -11.60
C VAL A 159 -17.17 18.77 -10.82
N GLY A 160 -17.59 19.97 -10.41
CA GLY A 160 -16.78 20.89 -9.62
C GLY A 160 -16.32 20.30 -8.29
N VAL A 161 -17.21 19.62 -7.56
CA VAL A 161 -16.84 18.92 -6.31
C VAL A 161 -15.89 17.76 -6.58
N ASN A 162 -16.15 16.94 -7.60
CA ASN A 162 -15.32 15.77 -7.88
C ASN A 162 -13.91 16.15 -8.36
N LEU A 163 -13.80 17.09 -9.31
CA LEU A 163 -12.51 17.51 -9.86
C LEU A 163 -11.78 18.49 -8.95
N GLY A 164 -12.49 19.39 -8.29
CA GLY A 164 -11.90 20.45 -7.47
C GLY A 164 -11.59 20.04 -6.03
N LEU A 165 -12.29 19.05 -5.49
CA LEU A 165 -12.13 18.63 -4.08
C LEU A 165 -11.80 17.15 -3.95
N LEU A 166 -12.63 16.26 -4.50
CA LEU A 166 -12.49 14.82 -4.24
C LEU A 166 -11.20 14.25 -4.83
N LEU A 167 -10.91 14.50 -6.10
CA LEU A 167 -9.73 13.98 -6.77
C LEU A 167 -8.43 14.51 -6.14
N PRO A 168 -8.25 15.83 -5.92
CA PRO A 168 -7.10 16.34 -5.17
C PRO A 168 -7.01 15.77 -3.76
N GLY A 169 -8.15 15.63 -3.06
CA GLY A 169 -8.20 15.05 -1.72
C GLY A 169 -7.70 13.61 -1.68
N VAL A 170 -8.12 12.77 -2.63
CA VAL A 170 -7.64 11.37 -2.75
C VAL A 170 -6.15 11.33 -3.07
N VAL A 171 -5.66 12.17 -3.98
CA VAL A 171 -4.23 12.24 -4.31
C VAL A 171 -3.39 12.64 -3.09
N LEU A 172 -3.81 13.67 -2.36
CA LEU A 172 -3.14 14.11 -1.13
C LEU A 172 -3.17 13.05 -0.04
N TYR A 173 -4.31 12.37 0.12
CA TYR A 173 -4.46 11.27 1.07
C TYR A 173 -3.52 10.10 0.73
N LEU A 174 -3.47 9.66 -0.53
CA LEU A 174 -2.57 8.59 -0.95
C LEU A 174 -1.10 8.98 -0.78
N ALA A 175 -0.73 10.22 -1.11
CA ALA A 175 0.62 10.74 -0.86
C ALA A 175 0.97 10.73 0.63
N PHE A 176 0.01 11.10 1.49
CA PHE A 176 0.16 11.02 2.94
C PHE A 176 0.33 9.58 3.44
N CYS A 177 -0.46 8.62 2.92
CA CYS A 177 -0.29 7.20 3.24
C CYS A 177 1.08 6.68 2.84
N VAL A 178 1.60 7.04 1.66
CA VAL A 178 2.95 6.65 1.24
C VAL A 178 4.01 7.25 2.17
N HIS A 179 3.88 8.52 2.54
CA HIS A 179 4.77 9.16 3.53
C HIS A 179 4.76 8.39 4.87
N LEU A 180 3.58 8.09 5.40
CA LEU A 180 3.45 7.30 6.63
C LEU A 180 4.03 5.89 6.50
N ALA A 181 3.79 5.21 5.38
CA ALA A 181 4.31 3.87 5.13
C ALA A 181 5.83 3.85 5.14
N VAL A 182 6.48 4.78 4.41
CA VAL A 182 7.94 4.90 4.37
C VAL A 182 8.50 5.18 5.77
N ALA A 183 7.91 6.12 6.51
CA ALA A 183 8.36 6.45 7.85
C ALA A 183 8.17 5.30 8.84
N HIS A 184 7.02 4.60 8.79
CA HIS A 184 6.72 3.49 9.70
C HIS A 184 7.58 2.26 9.41
N LEU A 185 7.67 1.83 8.14
CA LEU A 185 8.40 0.63 7.73
C LEU A 185 9.92 0.75 7.91
N THR A 186 10.44 1.98 8.00
CA THR A 186 11.86 2.23 8.20
C THR A 186 12.17 2.86 9.55
N ASP A 187 11.22 2.99 10.48
CA ASP A 187 11.42 3.67 11.76
C ASP A 187 12.07 5.07 11.62
N GLY A 188 11.65 5.81 10.59
CA GLY A 188 12.15 7.15 10.27
C GLY A 188 13.60 7.20 9.75
N PHE A 189 14.19 6.07 9.34
CA PHE A 189 15.46 6.06 8.64
C PHE A 189 15.34 6.58 7.19
N LEU A 190 14.17 6.46 6.56
CA LEU A 190 13.83 7.17 5.33
C LEU A 190 12.73 8.21 5.56
N GLY A 191 12.87 9.34 4.88
CA GLY A 191 11.88 10.41 4.83
C GLY A 191 11.42 10.67 3.40
N LEU A 192 10.10 10.79 3.22
CA LEU A 192 9.51 11.28 1.97
C LEU A 192 9.02 12.70 2.17
N HIS A 193 9.55 13.63 1.38
CA HIS A 193 9.23 15.05 1.46
C HIS A 193 8.78 15.56 0.09
N PHE A 194 8.17 16.74 0.04
CA PHE A 194 7.79 17.38 -1.24
C PHE A 194 8.97 17.60 -2.20
N GLY A 195 10.19 17.76 -1.67
CA GLY A 195 11.40 17.98 -2.46
C GLY A 195 12.11 16.69 -2.92
N GLY A 196 11.76 15.54 -2.37
CA GLY A 196 12.46 14.29 -2.65
C GLY A 196 12.47 13.30 -1.48
N ILE A 197 13.40 12.34 -1.56
CA ILE A 197 13.59 11.29 -0.58
C ILE A 197 14.90 11.55 0.18
N SER A 198 14.86 11.48 1.50
CA SER A 198 16.04 11.57 2.37
C SER A 198 16.28 10.29 3.16
N SER A 199 17.54 10.08 3.52
CA SER A 199 18.06 8.95 4.28
C SER A 199 18.77 9.49 5.52
N THR A 200 18.39 9.03 6.71
CA THR A 200 19.00 9.45 7.97
C THR A 200 19.91 8.33 8.48
N ALA A 201 21.21 8.50 8.28
CA ALA A 201 22.21 7.63 8.90
C ALA A 201 22.27 7.92 10.40
N ARG A 202 22.41 6.86 11.20
CA ARG A 202 22.46 6.95 12.66
C ARG A 202 23.73 6.28 13.18
N THR A 203 24.43 6.97 14.08
CA THR A 203 25.61 6.44 14.76
C THR A 203 25.24 6.05 16.18
N TYR A 204 25.53 4.79 16.50
CA TYR A 204 25.32 4.21 17.81
C TYR A 204 26.68 3.96 18.46
N GLU A 205 26.84 4.41 19.71
CA GLU A 205 28.09 4.28 20.47
C GLU A 205 27.85 3.50 21.76
N ARG A 206 28.84 2.70 22.15
CA ARG A 206 28.83 1.96 23.41
C ARG A 206 29.93 2.48 24.34
N ALA A 207 29.77 2.24 25.64
CA ALA A 207 30.66 2.76 26.68
C ALA A 207 32.13 2.31 26.53
N ASP A 208 32.41 1.24 25.80
CA ASP A 208 33.76 0.76 25.47
C ASP A 208 34.41 1.52 24.29
N GLY A 209 33.76 2.59 23.79
CA GLY A 209 34.26 3.42 22.71
C GLY A 209 34.01 2.86 21.31
N LYS A 210 33.30 1.74 21.19
CA LYS A 210 32.94 1.16 19.91
C LYS A 210 31.73 1.85 19.30
N SER A 211 31.71 1.96 17.97
CA SER A 211 30.63 2.58 17.21
C SER A 211 30.13 1.71 16.06
N VAL A 212 28.81 1.76 15.84
CA VAL A 212 28.13 1.17 14.68
C VAL A 212 27.35 2.26 13.96
N HIS A 213 27.62 2.42 12.67
CA HIS A 213 26.98 3.42 11.82
C HIS A 213 25.98 2.72 10.90
N LEU A 214 24.70 2.85 11.23
CA LEU A 214 23.61 2.36 10.39
C LEU A 214 23.31 3.39 9.30
N ILE A 215 23.47 3.00 8.05
CA ILE A 215 23.31 3.87 6.90
C ILE A 215 22.21 3.28 6.00
N PRO A 216 21.00 3.85 6.00
CA PRO A 216 19.90 3.34 5.19
C PRO A 216 20.16 3.59 3.72
N MET A 217 20.28 2.50 2.97
CA MET A 217 20.46 2.47 1.53
C MET A 217 19.13 2.24 0.83
N MET A 218 18.99 2.87 -0.34
CA MET A 218 18.01 2.49 -1.35
C MET A 218 18.77 1.93 -2.54
N HIS A 219 18.21 0.92 -3.22
CA HIS A 219 18.86 0.35 -4.41
C HIS A 219 18.80 1.29 -5.64
N ILE A 220 17.95 2.32 -5.60
CA ILE A 220 17.83 3.34 -6.64
C ILE A 220 17.90 4.72 -5.98
N GLY A 221 18.75 5.61 -6.51
CA GLY A 221 19.00 6.94 -5.96
C GLY A 221 19.80 7.83 -6.89
N ASP A 222 20.03 9.08 -6.49
CA ASP A 222 20.91 10.00 -7.22
C ASP A 222 22.36 9.50 -7.16
N ALA A 223 23.08 9.49 -8.29
CA ALA A 223 24.51 9.13 -8.31
C ALA A 223 25.34 9.87 -7.24
N ARG A 224 25.02 11.16 -7.04
CA ARG A 224 25.66 12.03 -6.06
C ARG A 224 25.50 11.53 -4.63
N PHE A 225 24.38 10.90 -4.29
CA PHE A 225 24.16 10.29 -2.98
C PHE A 225 25.22 9.20 -2.73
N TYR A 226 25.37 8.26 -3.65
CA TYR A 226 26.32 7.15 -3.50
C TYR A 226 27.77 7.63 -3.46
N THR A 227 28.16 8.54 -4.36
CA THR A 227 29.53 9.07 -4.40
C THR A 227 29.86 9.92 -3.17
N GLN A 228 28.92 10.72 -2.65
CA GLN A 228 29.16 11.49 -1.43
C GLN A 228 29.27 10.56 -0.22
N LEU A 229 28.39 9.56 -0.13
CA LEU A 229 28.38 8.63 0.98
C LEU A 229 29.68 7.81 1.03
N SER A 230 30.15 7.29 -0.10
CA SER A 230 31.37 6.47 -0.15
C SER A 230 32.62 7.20 0.32
N GLN A 231 32.65 8.53 0.21
CA GLN A 231 33.75 9.39 0.67
C GLN A 231 33.71 9.69 2.17
N THR A 232 32.61 9.38 2.86
CA THR A 232 32.46 9.69 4.30
C THR A 232 33.01 8.60 5.22
N PHE A 233 33.42 7.46 4.67
CA PHE A 233 33.80 6.31 5.48
C PHE A 233 35.22 6.46 6.05
N PRO A 234 35.43 6.19 7.35
CA PRO A 234 36.76 6.26 7.94
C PRO A 234 37.68 5.17 7.39
N SER A 235 38.97 5.47 7.22
CA SER A 235 39.97 4.48 6.80
C SER A 235 40.19 3.35 7.80
N ASN A 236 39.93 3.60 9.09
CA ASN A 236 40.02 2.62 10.18
C ASN A 236 38.68 1.92 10.47
N SER A 237 37.85 1.71 9.46
CA SER A 237 36.55 1.05 9.61
C SER A 237 36.44 -0.25 8.82
N VAL A 238 35.60 -1.17 9.32
CA VAL A 238 35.11 -2.30 8.55
C VAL A 238 33.73 -1.93 8.00
N ILE A 239 33.51 -2.15 6.72
CA ILE A 239 32.27 -1.82 6.02
C ILE A 239 31.58 -3.11 5.61
N LEU A 240 30.41 -3.35 6.19
CA LEU A 240 29.62 -4.55 5.96
C LEU A 240 28.63 -4.29 4.83
N LEU A 241 28.94 -4.81 3.64
CA LEU A 241 28.19 -4.57 2.41
C LEU A 241 27.06 -5.58 2.24
N GLU A 242 25.88 -5.05 1.91
CA GLU A 242 24.72 -5.80 1.43
C GLU A 242 24.99 -6.37 0.03
N GLY A 243 24.46 -7.57 -0.24
CA GLY A 243 24.58 -8.18 -1.55
C GLY A 243 24.43 -9.69 -1.46
N VAL A 244 23.18 -10.14 -1.43
CA VAL A 244 22.83 -11.57 -1.42
C VAL A 244 23.56 -12.28 -2.55
N THR A 245 24.29 -13.35 -2.21
CA THR A 245 24.99 -14.19 -3.18
C THR A 245 24.05 -15.25 -3.75
N ASP A 246 24.36 -15.73 -4.96
CA ASP A 246 23.65 -16.82 -5.61
C ASP A 246 24.67 -17.80 -6.19
N GLU A 247 25.36 -18.49 -5.28
CA GLU A 247 26.44 -19.42 -5.63
C GLU A 247 25.94 -20.62 -6.44
N LYS A 248 24.72 -21.10 -6.20
CA LYS A 248 24.12 -22.24 -6.93
C LYS A 248 23.21 -21.85 -8.09
N HIS A 249 23.11 -20.56 -8.42
CA HIS A 249 22.30 -20.06 -9.54
C HIS A 249 20.81 -20.44 -9.43
N HIS A 250 20.23 -20.26 -8.24
CA HIS A 250 18.80 -20.45 -8.00
C HIS A 250 17.95 -19.41 -8.74
N LEU A 251 18.46 -18.21 -8.98
CA LEU A 251 17.75 -17.15 -9.70
C LEU A 251 18.09 -17.18 -11.18
N LYS A 252 17.07 -17.32 -12.04
CA LYS A 252 17.24 -17.39 -13.51
C LYS A 252 17.65 -16.06 -14.13
N ASP A 253 17.19 -14.97 -13.52
CA ASP A 253 17.43 -13.60 -13.97
C ASP A 253 18.21 -12.88 -12.87
N LYS A 254 19.12 -11.97 -13.23
CA LYS A 254 19.81 -11.13 -12.23
C LYS A 254 18.85 -10.08 -11.69
N LEU A 255 18.87 -9.84 -10.38
CA LEU A 255 18.23 -8.68 -9.78
C LEU A 255 18.94 -7.42 -10.29
N SER A 256 18.26 -6.68 -11.18
CA SER A 256 18.72 -5.38 -11.68
C SER A 256 17.56 -4.40 -11.66
N TYR A 257 17.88 -3.20 -11.19
CA TYR A 257 16.95 -2.08 -11.08
C TYR A 257 17.20 -1.00 -12.13
N GLN A 258 18.23 -1.17 -12.96
CA GLN A 258 18.66 -0.23 -14.00
C GLN A 258 17.50 0.34 -14.81
N ARG A 259 16.59 -0.50 -15.32
CA ARG A 259 15.45 -0.04 -16.15
C ARG A 259 14.53 0.91 -15.39
N ALA A 260 14.25 0.60 -14.12
CA ALA A 260 13.44 1.45 -13.25
C ALA A 260 14.19 2.75 -12.90
N ALA A 261 15.47 2.65 -12.57
CA ALA A 261 16.34 3.79 -12.28
C ALA A 261 16.40 4.76 -13.46
N GLU A 262 16.66 4.26 -14.66
CA GLU A 262 16.75 5.03 -15.89
C GLU A 262 15.44 5.78 -16.22
N SER A 263 14.29 5.13 -16.01
CA SER A 263 12.96 5.72 -16.22
C SER A 263 12.65 6.88 -15.28
N LEU A 264 13.32 6.90 -14.12
CA LEU A 264 13.18 7.92 -13.09
C LEU A 264 14.31 8.97 -13.13
N GLY A 265 15.28 8.84 -14.04
CA GLY A 265 16.48 9.69 -14.07
C GLY A 265 17.39 9.49 -12.85
N LEU A 266 17.41 8.28 -12.30
CA LEU A 266 18.20 7.85 -11.15
C LEU A 266 19.18 6.73 -11.55
N GLU A 267 20.01 6.30 -10.60
CA GLU A 267 21.03 5.26 -10.78
C GLU A 267 20.84 4.08 -9.82
N GLU A 268 21.30 2.91 -10.24
CA GLU A 268 21.35 1.71 -9.40
C GLU A 268 22.56 1.77 -8.42
N GLN A 269 22.34 1.41 -7.16
CA GLN A 269 23.36 1.38 -6.10
C GLN A 269 24.58 0.55 -6.51
N ARG A 270 24.35 -0.64 -7.08
CA ARG A 270 25.39 -1.61 -7.42
C ARG A 270 26.44 -1.05 -8.38
N GLU A 271 26.07 -0.10 -9.23
CA GLU A 271 26.96 0.49 -10.22
C GLU A 271 27.77 1.67 -9.67
N ASN A 272 27.27 2.35 -8.63
CA ASN A 272 27.78 3.66 -8.21
C ASN A 272 28.25 3.73 -6.76
N PHE A 273 28.05 2.67 -5.97
CA PHE A 273 28.50 2.61 -4.58
C PHE A 273 29.72 1.70 -4.44
N ASP A 274 30.89 2.32 -4.36
CA ASP A 274 32.16 1.68 -4.02
C ASP A 274 32.83 2.48 -2.89
N PRO A 275 32.92 1.94 -1.66
CA PRO A 275 33.54 2.62 -0.54
C PRO A 275 34.98 3.07 -0.83
N ALA A 276 35.25 4.37 -0.70
CA ALA A 276 36.56 4.93 -1.06
C ALA A 276 37.67 4.59 -0.06
N GLN A 277 37.30 4.23 1.17
CA GLN A 277 38.20 3.93 2.29
C GLN A 277 37.59 2.84 3.17
N GLY A 278 38.39 2.26 4.07
CA GLY A 278 37.99 1.19 4.97
C GLY A 278 38.08 -0.20 4.32
N ILE A 279 37.77 -1.23 5.10
CA ILE A 279 37.83 -2.63 4.65
C ILE A 279 36.42 -3.10 4.34
N ALA A 280 36.07 -3.19 3.06
CA ALA A 280 34.80 -3.73 2.62
C ALA A 280 34.75 -5.26 2.78
N ARG A 281 33.68 -5.76 3.40
CA ARG A 281 33.39 -7.19 3.60
C ARG A 281 31.94 -7.48 3.21
N ARG A 282 31.71 -8.58 2.49
CA ARG A 282 30.34 -9.07 2.26
C ARG A 282 29.81 -9.64 3.56
N ALA A 283 28.62 -9.22 3.95
CA ALA A 283 28.01 -9.58 5.24
C ALA A 283 26.57 -10.08 5.10
N ASP A 284 26.21 -10.51 3.88
CA ASP A 284 24.87 -10.99 3.55
C ASP A 284 24.87 -12.51 3.42
N VAL A 285 23.66 -13.09 3.48
CA VAL A 285 23.47 -14.52 3.27
C VAL A 285 23.46 -14.88 1.79
N ASP A 286 23.60 -16.16 1.50
CA ASP A 286 23.36 -16.71 0.18
C ASP A 286 21.87 -17.08 0.00
N VAL A 287 21.32 -16.90 -1.20
CA VAL A 287 19.92 -17.27 -1.52
C VAL A 287 19.64 -18.76 -1.29
N ASP A 288 20.66 -19.62 -1.28
CA ASP A 288 20.58 -21.03 -0.92
C ASP A 288 19.90 -21.27 0.44
N GLN A 289 19.95 -20.28 1.34
CA GLN A 289 19.36 -20.36 2.68
C GLN A 289 17.87 -20.01 2.69
N PHE A 290 17.32 -19.47 1.59
CA PHE A 290 15.92 -19.07 1.51
C PHE A 290 14.99 -20.25 1.27
N ALA A 291 13.75 -20.13 1.74
CA ALA A 291 12.73 -21.11 1.46
C ALA A 291 12.38 -21.15 -0.04
N PRO A 292 11.94 -22.31 -0.57
CA PRO A 292 11.52 -22.41 -1.97
C PRO A 292 10.43 -21.42 -2.36
N SER A 293 9.47 -21.14 -1.47
CA SER A 293 8.41 -20.15 -1.69
C SER A 293 8.96 -18.72 -1.85
N THR A 294 10.00 -18.37 -1.09
CA THR A 294 10.72 -17.10 -1.21
C THR A 294 11.43 -17.02 -2.55
N LEU A 295 12.15 -18.07 -2.95
CA LEU A 295 12.85 -18.12 -4.24
C LEU A 295 11.89 -17.99 -5.42
N GLU A 296 10.73 -18.66 -5.37
CA GLU A 296 9.69 -18.52 -6.39
C GLU A 296 9.15 -17.08 -6.48
N ALA A 297 8.89 -16.44 -5.35
CA ALA A 297 8.42 -15.05 -5.31
C ALA A 297 9.51 -14.08 -5.83
N LEU A 298 10.76 -14.26 -5.42
CA LEU A 298 11.90 -13.49 -5.93
C LEU A 298 12.06 -13.65 -7.44
N GLN A 299 11.85 -14.85 -7.97
CA GLN A 299 11.90 -15.11 -9.41
C GLN A 299 10.83 -14.30 -10.18
N LEU A 300 9.63 -14.17 -9.62
CA LEU A 300 8.55 -13.36 -10.21
C LEU A 300 8.88 -11.87 -10.15
N VAL A 301 9.36 -11.38 -9.01
CA VAL A 301 9.76 -9.97 -8.84
C VAL A 301 10.91 -9.63 -9.79
N THR A 302 11.92 -10.49 -9.87
CA THR A 302 13.06 -10.30 -10.75
C THR A 302 12.65 -10.35 -12.23
N ALA A 303 11.72 -11.23 -12.60
CA ALA A 303 11.14 -11.24 -13.94
C ALA A 303 10.39 -9.93 -14.25
N MET A 304 9.66 -9.37 -13.28
CA MET A 304 8.94 -8.10 -13.43
C MET A 304 9.88 -6.92 -13.69
N TYR A 305 11.00 -6.83 -12.96
CA TYR A 305 11.98 -5.74 -13.15
C TYR A 305 12.81 -5.91 -14.43
N SER A 306 13.22 -7.14 -14.74
CA SER A 306 14.04 -7.41 -15.94
C SER A 306 13.24 -7.35 -17.24
N LYS A 307 12.09 -8.04 -17.30
CA LYS A 307 11.28 -8.20 -18.53
C LYS A 307 10.18 -7.16 -18.64
N GLY A 308 9.83 -6.48 -17.54
CA GLY A 308 8.75 -5.52 -17.46
C GLY A 308 7.47 -6.12 -16.84
N PRO A 309 6.53 -5.27 -16.39
CA PRO A 309 5.28 -5.74 -15.80
C PRO A 309 4.40 -6.42 -16.85
N SER A 310 3.81 -7.56 -16.48
CA SER A 310 2.79 -8.25 -17.29
C SER A 310 1.64 -8.69 -16.39
N LEU A 311 0.43 -8.77 -16.96
CA LEU A 311 -0.75 -9.21 -16.21
C LEU A 311 -0.57 -10.60 -15.58
N PRO A 312 -0.02 -11.63 -16.27
CA PRO A 312 0.23 -12.93 -15.65
C PRO A 312 1.16 -12.85 -14.44
N LEU A 313 2.28 -12.12 -14.55
CA LEU A 313 3.22 -11.93 -13.43
C LEU A 313 2.55 -11.21 -12.25
N PHE A 314 1.76 -10.18 -12.54
CA PHE A 314 1.04 -9.44 -11.51
C PHE A 314 0.02 -10.32 -10.78
N LEU A 315 -0.77 -11.11 -11.52
CA LEU A 315 -1.77 -12.00 -10.93
C LEU A 315 -1.12 -13.11 -10.09
N GLU A 316 0.00 -13.67 -10.55
CA GLU A 316 0.71 -14.70 -9.80
C GLU A 316 1.33 -14.14 -8.51
N LEU A 317 1.96 -12.97 -8.59
CA LEU A 317 2.51 -12.28 -7.42
C LEU A 317 1.40 -11.89 -6.43
N ALA A 318 0.27 -11.37 -6.93
CA ALA A 318 -0.88 -11.04 -6.10
C ALA A 318 -1.47 -12.27 -5.41
N THR A 319 -1.52 -13.42 -6.11
CA THR A 319 -2.01 -14.68 -5.56
C THR A 319 -1.09 -15.18 -4.44
N LYS A 320 0.23 -15.18 -4.67
CA LYS A 320 1.21 -15.55 -3.64
C LYS A 320 1.18 -14.60 -2.43
N GLY A 321 1.01 -13.29 -2.67
CA GLY A 321 0.91 -12.29 -1.61
C GLY A 321 -0.36 -12.38 -0.74
N GLN A 322 -1.38 -13.14 -1.17
CA GLN A 322 -2.58 -13.41 -0.38
C GLN A 322 -2.44 -14.61 0.58
N ASP A 323 -1.32 -15.34 0.50
CA ASP A 323 -1.00 -16.41 1.44
C ASP A 323 -0.18 -15.83 2.61
N PRO A 324 -0.74 -15.76 3.84
CA PRO A 324 -0.03 -15.24 5.00
C PRO A 324 1.26 -16.03 5.30
N GLN A 325 1.29 -17.34 5.03
CA GLN A 325 2.48 -18.15 5.27
C GLN A 325 3.62 -17.76 4.32
N VAL A 326 3.29 -17.47 3.06
CA VAL A 326 4.27 -17.00 2.08
C VAL A 326 4.75 -15.60 2.45
N ALA A 327 3.86 -14.70 2.87
CA ALA A 327 4.23 -13.35 3.32
C ALA A 327 5.15 -13.38 4.56
N ASP A 328 4.82 -14.19 5.56
CA ASP A 328 5.65 -14.36 6.77
C ASP A 328 7.01 -14.96 6.44
N GLN A 329 7.05 -15.95 5.54
CA GLN A 329 8.29 -16.57 5.10
C GLN A 329 9.16 -15.57 4.30
N LEU A 330 8.55 -14.76 3.44
CA LEU A 330 9.24 -13.68 2.73
C LEU A 330 9.83 -12.65 3.71
N TRP A 331 9.06 -12.24 4.71
CA TRP A 331 9.56 -11.32 5.74
C TRP A 331 10.73 -11.92 6.50
N ARG A 332 10.63 -13.20 6.88
CA ARG A 332 11.68 -13.92 7.57
C ARG A 332 12.97 -13.99 6.75
N ASP A 333 12.89 -14.43 5.50
CA ASP A 333 14.08 -14.66 4.68
C ASP A 333 14.71 -13.34 4.21
N LEU A 334 13.90 -12.36 3.81
CA LEU A 334 14.38 -11.10 3.24
C LEU A 334 14.82 -10.08 4.28
N LEU A 335 14.32 -10.16 5.52
CA LEU A 335 14.68 -9.22 6.59
C LEU A 335 15.28 -9.93 7.80
N THR A 336 14.55 -10.84 8.44
CA THR A 336 14.95 -11.40 9.75
C THR A 336 16.25 -12.19 9.67
N LEU A 337 16.33 -13.19 8.78
CA LEU A 337 17.49 -14.05 8.60
C LEU A 337 18.76 -13.24 8.26
N ARG A 338 18.59 -12.27 7.36
CA ARG A 338 19.67 -11.39 6.91
C ARG A 338 20.15 -10.47 8.04
N ASN A 339 19.22 -9.93 8.83
CA ASN A 339 19.57 -9.14 10.03
C ASN A 339 20.31 -9.99 11.06
N GLU A 340 19.87 -11.21 11.34
CA GLU A 340 20.53 -12.11 12.28
C GLU A 340 21.96 -12.44 11.85
N HIS A 341 22.18 -12.67 10.56
CA HIS A 341 23.52 -12.89 10.03
C HIS A 341 24.38 -11.62 10.14
N LEU A 342 23.87 -10.48 9.69
CA LEU A 342 24.59 -9.20 9.74
C LEU A 342 24.97 -8.80 11.17
N LEU A 343 24.12 -9.05 12.17
CA LEU A 343 24.44 -8.77 13.57
C LEU A 343 25.65 -9.58 14.05
N LYS A 344 25.79 -10.85 13.63
CA LYS A 344 26.98 -11.67 13.92
C LYS A 344 28.23 -11.12 13.22
N GLU A 345 28.09 -10.63 12.00
CA GLU A 345 29.18 -9.97 11.26
C GLU A 345 29.59 -8.65 11.94
N ILE A 346 28.63 -7.88 12.47
CA ILE A 346 28.90 -6.67 13.26
C ILE A 346 29.68 -7.03 14.52
N GLU A 347 29.26 -8.05 15.28
CA GLU A 347 29.97 -8.50 16.47
C GLU A 347 31.41 -8.91 16.16
N THR A 348 31.59 -9.68 15.08
CA THR A 348 32.92 -10.11 14.62
C THR A 348 33.78 -8.92 14.23
N ALA A 349 33.25 -7.99 13.43
CA ALA A 349 33.96 -6.79 13.00
C ALA A 349 34.34 -5.89 14.18
N LEU A 350 33.49 -5.80 15.21
CA LEU A 350 33.77 -5.03 16.43
C LEU A 350 34.92 -5.62 17.27
N LEU A 351 35.32 -6.87 17.05
CA LEU A 351 36.53 -7.44 17.66
C LEU A 351 37.80 -6.95 16.94
N GLU A 352 37.70 -6.64 15.64
CA GLU A 352 38.81 -6.23 14.78
C GLU A 352 39.00 -4.70 14.77
N THR A 353 37.91 -3.94 14.83
CA THR A 353 37.92 -2.47 14.78
C THR A 353 36.97 -1.84 15.81
N GLY A 354 37.25 -0.60 16.19
CA GLY A 354 36.36 0.22 17.01
C GLY A 354 35.15 0.78 16.24
N THR A 355 35.18 0.79 14.89
CA THR A 355 34.12 1.43 14.08
C THR A 355 33.67 0.52 12.95
N VAL A 356 32.37 0.22 12.93
CA VAL A 356 31.71 -0.59 11.89
C VAL A 356 30.71 0.25 11.11
N MET A 357 30.78 0.21 9.79
CA MET A 357 29.89 0.91 8.87
C MET A 357 28.94 -0.09 8.21
N VAL A 358 27.64 0.21 8.21
CA VAL A 358 26.59 -0.71 7.74
C VAL A 358 25.69 0.00 6.71
N PRO A 359 26.15 0.15 5.45
CA PRO A 359 25.34 0.62 4.33
C PRO A 359 24.42 -0.50 3.84
N TRP A 360 23.21 -0.55 4.40
CA TRP A 360 22.27 -1.66 4.20
C TRP A 360 20.88 -1.17 3.83
N GLY A 361 20.06 -2.00 3.20
CA GLY A 361 18.70 -1.66 2.77
C GLY A 361 17.87 -1.07 3.91
N ALA A 362 17.20 0.06 3.64
CA ALA A 362 16.52 0.84 4.68
C ALA A 362 15.45 0.06 5.48
N ALA A 363 14.81 -0.94 4.86
CA ALA A 363 13.82 -1.79 5.52
C ALA A 363 14.40 -2.65 6.66
N HIS A 364 15.71 -2.86 6.68
CA HIS A 364 16.40 -3.62 7.74
C HIS A 364 16.68 -2.78 8.99
N MET A 365 16.73 -1.45 8.85
CA MET A 365 17.19 -0.56 9.91
C MET A 365 16.44 -0.67 11.23
N PRO A 366 15.09 -0.81 11.26
CA PRO A 366 14.37 -0.93 12.54
C PRO A 366 14.84 -2.13 13.37
N GLY A 367 15.00 -3.28 12.72
CA GLY A 367 15.47 -4.51 13.38
C GLY A 367 16.92 -4.38 13.85
N LEU A 368 17.80 -3.85 13.00
CA LEU A 368 19.22 -3.66 13.34
C LEU A 368 19.40 -2.66 14.48
N ALA A 369 18.72 -1.52 14.42
CA ALA A 369 18.78 -0.48 15.45
C ALA A 369 18.32 -1.02 16.81
N MET A 370 17.20 -1.73 16.83
CA MET A 370 16.68 -2.36 18.04
C MET A 370 17.70 -3.32 18.67
N GLU A 371 18.29 -4.23 17.89
CA GLU A 371 19.24 -5.22 18.41
C GLU A 371 20.58 -4.57 18.84
N ILE A 372 21.07 -3.58 18.09
CA ILE A 372 22.25 -2.80 18.47
C ILE A 372 22.01 -2.06 19.80
N GLN A 373 20.82 -1.49 20.00
CA GLN A 373 20.47 -0.85 21.27
C GLN A 373 20.37 -1.84 22.42
N LYS A 374 19.79 -3.04 22.18
CA LYS A 374 19.78 -4.13 23.17
C LYS A 374 21.20 -4.58 23.56
N ALA A 375 22.15 -4.54 22.62
CA ALA A 375 23.56 -4.81 22.87
C ALA A 375 24.32 -3.68 23.62
N GLY A 376 23.59 -2.67 24.11
CA GLY A 376 24.10 -1.61 24.99
C GLY A 376 24.64 -0.38 24.26
N PHE A 377 24.49 -0.30 22.94
CA PHE A 377 24.81 0.92 22.21
C PHE A 377 23.69 1.96 22.36
N LYS A 378 24.06 3.24 22.31
CA LYS A 378 23.13 4.37 22.40
C LYS A 378 23.29 5.25 21.17
N LEU A 379 22.18 5.80 20.69
CA LEU A 379 22.20 6.78 19.61
C LEU A 379 23.02 8.00 20.06
N SER A 380 24.11 8.27 19.35
CA SER A 380 25.02 9.39 19.60
C SER A 380 24.75 10.53 18.64
N SER A 381 24.59 10.23 17.35
CA SER A 381 24.33 11.24 16.32
C SER A 381 23.52 10.70 15.15
N SER A 382 22.94 11.63 14.38
CA SER A 382 22.24 11.35 13.15
C SER A 382 22.68 12.32 12.07
N ARG A 383 22.74 11.86 10.82
CA ARG A 383 23.07 12.66 9.65
C ARG A 383 22.13 12.35 8.51
N GLU A 384 21.52 13.38 7.97
CA GLU A 384 20.63 13.26 6.82
C GLU A 384 21.41 13.39 5.50
N TYR A 385 21.02 12.57 4.52
CA TYR A 385 21.50 12.56 3.15
C TYR A 385 20.30 12.64 2.20
N GLN A 386 20.42 13.43 1.14
CA GLN A 386 19.41 13.44 0.08
C GLN A 386 19.65 12.23 -0.83
N VAL A 387 18.71 11.28 -0.86
CA VAL A 387 18.79 10.09 -1.72
C VAL A 387 18.33 10.41 -3.14
N ALA A 388 17.25 11.16 -3.28
CA ALA A 388 16.71 11.53 -4.59
C ALA A 388 16.05 12.91 -4.52
N ASN A 389 16.32 13.79 -5.48
CA ASN A 389 15.69 15.11 -5.57
C ASN A 389 14.68 15.17 -6.73
N PHE A 390 13.40 15.43 -6.44
CA PHE A 390 12.33 15.35 -7.46
C PHE A 390 12.47 16.38 -8.58
N ARG A 391 12.99 17.57 -8.30
CA ARG A 391 13.26 18.57 -9.35
C ARG A 391 14.34 18.07 -10.31
N THR A 392 15.44 17.57 -9.75
CA THR A 392 16.56 17.02 -10.55
C THR A 392 16.13 15.81 -11.37
N MET A 393 15.33 14.92 -10.79
CA MET A 393 14.74 13.77 -11.49
C MET A 393 13.90 14.23 -12.67
N TRP A 394 12.99 15.18 -12.45
CA TRP A 394 12.12 15.73 -13.49
C TRP A 394 12.92 16.38 -14.64
N ASP A 395 13.96 17.15 -14.31
CA ASP A 395 14.82 17.79 -15.31
C ASP A 395 15.57 16.73 -16.15
N ARG A 396 16.07 15.65 -15.51
CA ARG A 396 16.71 14.53 -16.23
C ARG A 396 15.76 13.78 -17.13
N ILE A 397 14.55 13.47 -16.66
CA ILE A 397 13.53 12.78 -17.45
C ILE A 397 13.17 13.61 -18.69
N ARG A 398 13.04 14.94 -18.56
CA ARG A 398 12.75 15.83 -19.69
C ARG A 398 13.91 15.99 -20.68
N SER A 399 15.14 15.74 -20.25
CA SER A 399 16.34 15.89 -21.09
C SER A 399 16.70 14.64 -21.90
N LYS A 400 16.07 13.51 -21.60
CA LYS A 400 16.12 12.28 -22.40
C LYS A 400 15.02 12.33 -23.45
#